data_AF-U6C3K1-F1
#
_entry.id   AF-U6C3K1-F1
#
_cell.length_a   1.000
_cell.length_b   1.000
_cell.length_c   1.000
_cell.angle_alpha   90.00
_cell.angle_beta   90.00
_cell.angle_gamma   90.00
#
_symmetry.space_group_name_H-M   'P 1'
#
loop_
_entity.id
_entity.type
_entity.pdbx_description
1 polymer ?
#
loop_
_entity_poly.entity_id
_entity_poly.type
_entity_poly.pdbx_seq_one_letter_code
_entity_poly.pdbx_strand_id
1 'polypeptide(L)'
;MRRLFLLFFLLLSGLAQAGTNPFETKPDFLPVGKAFTFTSERLESGETQLFWQIADGYYLYQKRLKFDGLPAEQHPALPEGEAHSDEFFGD
;
A
#
# COMPACT_ATOMS: atom_id res chain seq x y z
N MET A 1 -49.33 24.90 -7.14
CA MET A 1 -48.64 23.66 -7.56
C MET A 1 -47.18 23.88 -7.98
N ARG A 2 -46.86 24.75 -8.97
CA ARG A 2 -45.47 24.92 -9.47
C ARG A 2 -44.46 25.48 -8.44
N ARG A 3 -44.90 26.37 -7.54
CA ARG A 3 -44.04 26.92 -6.46
C ARG A 3 -43.77 25.93 -5.32
N LEU A 4 -44.70 25.01 -5.08
CA LEU A 4 -44.54 23.94 -4.08
C LEU A 4 -43.53 22.89 -4.57
N PHE A 5 -43.54 22.60 -5.88
CA PHE A 5 -42.59 21.70 -6.52
C PHE A 5 -41.16 22.24 -6.52
N LEU A 6 -40.99 23.56 -6.68
CA LEU A 6 -39.69 24.23 -6.61
C LEU A 6 -39.09 24.21 -5.19
N LEU A 7 -39.92 24.34 -4.15
CA LEU A 7 -39.48 24.22 -2.76
C LEU A 7 -39.09 22.78 -2.40
N PHE A 8 -39.79 21.79 -2.96
CA PHE A 8 -39.47 20.37 -2.75
C PHE A 8 -38.14 19.97 -3.42
N PHE A 9 -37.84 20.51 -4.61
CA PHE A 9 -36.55 20.31 -5.27
C PHE A 9 -35.38 20.97 -4.53
N LEU A 10 -35.62 22.10 -3.86
CA LEU A 10 -34.59 22.81 -3.09
C LEU A 10 -34.22 22.07 -1.79
N LEU A 11 -35.17 21.36 -1.18
CA LEU A 11 -34.96 20.55 0.02
C LEU A 11 -34.23 19.23 -0.27
N LEU A 12 -34.40 18.64 -1.46
CA LEU A 12 -33.72 17.40 -1.84
C LEU A 12 -32.21 17.60 -2.10
N SER A 13 -31.79 18.77 -2.60
CA SER A 13 -30.37 19.07 -2.86
C SER A 13 -29.53 19.23 -1.58
N GLY A 14 -30.16 19.53 -0.43
CA GLY A 14 -29.46 19.69 0.85
C GLY A 14 -29.01 18.38 1.51
N LEU A 15 -29.62 17.25 1.15
CA LEU A 15 -29.30 15.93 1.71
C LEU A 15 -28.17 15.20 0.96
N ALA A 16 -27.70 15.73 -0.17
CA ALA A 16 -26.72 15.07 -1.04
C ALA A 16 -25.25 15.22 -0.59
N GLN A 17 -24.96 15.86 0.54
CA GLN A 17 -23.59 16.06 1.06
C GLN A 17 -23.16 15.07 2.15
N ALA A 18 -23.74 13.87 2.19
CA ALA A 18 -23.44 12.85 3.21
C ALA A 18 -22.18 12.00 2.91
N GLY A 19 -21.15 12.55 2.28
CA GLY A 19 -19.98 11.78 1.80
C GLY A 19 -18.60 12.34 2.12
N THR A 20 -18.49 13.57 2.62
CA THR A 20 -17.19 14.17 2.96
C THR A 20 -17.21 14.55 4.42
N ASN A 21 -16.68 13.68 5.29
CA ASN A 21 -16.52 13.99 6.69
C ASN A 21 -15.28 14.89 6.83
N PRO A 22 -15.44 16.20 7.10
CA PRO A 22 -14.31 17.13 7.10
C PRO A 22 -13.33 16.90 8.27
N PHE A 23 -13.68 15.97 9.16
CA PHE A 23 -12.87 15.52 10.30
C PHE A 23 -12.24 14.14 10.08
N GLU A 24 -12.34 13.57 8.87
CA GLU A 24 -11.70 12.31 8.54
C GLU A 24 -10.19 12.54 8.38
N THR A 25 -9.45 12.18 9.42
CA THR A 25 -7.99 12.20 9.39
C THR A 25 -7.54 11.06 8.49
N LYS A 26 -7.07 11.39 7.28
CA LYS A 26 -6.41 10.38 6.43
C LYS A 26 -5.25 9.78 7.23
N PRO A 27 -5.09 8.44 7.25
CA PRO A 27 -3.93 7.83 7.87
C PRO A 27 -2.67 8.45 7.25
N ASP A 28 -1.77 8.93 8.11
CA ASP A 28 -0.50 9.49 7.68
C ASP A 28 0.41 8.33 7.27
N PHE A 29 0.47 8.06 5.97
CA PHE A 29 1.35 7.03 5.44
C PHE A 29 2.80 7.45 5.59
N LEU A 30 3.63 6.55 6.09
CA LEU A 30 5.05 6.78 6.15
C LEU A 30 5.61 6.96 4.73
N PRO A 31 6.54 7.91 4.52
CA PRO A 31 7.31 7.95 3.29
C PRO A 31 7.96 6.59 3.02
N VAL A 32 8.02 6.18 1.76
CA VAL A 32 8.49 4.84 1.35
C VAL A 32 9.83 4.43 1.98
N GLY A 33 10.81 5.33 2.07
CA GLY A 33 12.11 5.03 2.67
C GLY A 33 12.09 4.81 4.18
N LYS A 34 11.04 5.29 4.87
CA LYS A 34 10.78 5.02 6.29
C LYS A 34 9.96 3.74 6.50
N ALA A 35 9.06 3.43 5.56
CA ALA A 35 8.26 2.20 5.60
C ALA A 35 9.11 0.97 5.23
N PHE A 36 10.06 1.12 4.29
CA PHE A 36 10.89 0.05 3.76
C PHE A 36 12.35 0.51 3.70
N THR A 37 13.04 0.48 4.84
CA THR A 37 14.46 0.87 4.90
C THR A 37 15.32 -0.26 4.36
N PHE A 38 15.92 -0.03 3.18
CA PHE A 38 16.79 -0.98 2.50
C PHE A 38 18.26 -0.83 2.94
N THR A 39 18.92 -1.98 3.12
CA THR A 39 20.36 -2.09 3.37
C THR A 39 20.94 -3.25 2.58
N SER A 40 22.23 -3.16 2.24
CA SER A 40 22.97 -4.26 1.64
C SER A 40 24.36 -4.38 2.25
N GLU A 41 24.79 -5.62 2.43
CA GLU A 41 26.12 -5.92 2.94
C GLU A 41 26.77 -7.08 2.20
N ARG A 42 28.09 -7.07 2.13
CA ARG A 42 28.86 -8.21 1.60
C ARG A 42 29.20 -9.14 2.76
N LEU A 43 28.77 -10.38 2.65
CA LEU A 43 29.09 -11.41 3.62
C LEU A 43 30.49 -11.97 3.38
N GLU A 44 31.06 -12.59 4.42
CA GLU A 44 32.34 -13.31 4.32
C GLU A 44 32.28 -14.49 3.34
N SER A 45 31.09 -15.05 3.09
CA SER A 45 30.85 -16.06 2.06
C SER A 45 31.10 -15.55 0.62
N GLY A 46 31.21 -14.23 0.44
CA GLY A 46 31.29 -13.56 -0.86
C GLY A 46 29.93 -13.16 -1.44
N GLU A 47 28.83 -13.60 -0.81
CA GLU A 47 27.48 -13.23 -1.21
C GLU A 47 27.15 -11.79 -0.80
N THR A 48 26.12 -11.22 -1.44
CA THR A 48 25.58 -9.92 -1.05
C THR A 48 24.22 -10.14 -0.40
N GLN A 49 24.11 -9.82 0.88
CA GLN A 49 22.83 -9.83 1.58
C GLN A 49 22.06 -8.55 1.24
N LEU A 50 20.78 -8.73 0.93
CA LEU A 50 19.82 -7.65 0.70
C LEU A 50 18.80 -7.71 1.84
N PHE A 51 18.65 -6.62 2.60
CA PHE A 51 17.78 -6.60 3.77
C PHE A 51 16.88 -5.37 3.76
N TRP A 52 15.60 -5.58 4.10
CA TRP A 52 14.62 -4.52 4.29
C TRP A 52 14.13 -4.55 5.74
N GLN A 53 14.30 -3.45 6.46
CA GLN A 53 13.56 -3.20 7.68
C GLN A 53 12.19 -2.61 7.31
N ILE A 54 11.13 -3.34 7.64
CA ILE A 54 9.76 -2.98 7.29
C ILE A 54 9.06 -2.44 8.53
N ALA A 55 8.43 -1.27 8.41
CA ALA A 55 7.67 -0.66 9.50
C ALA A 55 6.40 -1.47 9.81
N ASP A 56 5.93 -1.38 11.06
CA ASP A 56 4.72 -2.06 11.49
C ASP A 56 3.49 -1.63 10.66
N GLY A 57 2.66 -2.59 10.27
CA GLY A 57 1.53 -2.37 9.36
C GLY A 57 1.88 -2.25 7.87
N TYR A 58 3.16 -2.44 7.49
CA TYR A 58 3.60 -2.48 6.10
C TYR A 58 4.15 -3.87 5.73
N TYR A 59 4.09 -4.24 4.45
CA TYR A 59 4.59 -5.51 3.95
C TYR A 59 5.00 -5.41 2.48
N LEU A 60 5.82 -6.37 2.04
CA LEU A 60 6.25 -6.51 0.65
C LEU A 60 5.68 -7.81 0.06
N TYR A 61 5.11 -7.74 -1.13
CA TYR A 61 4.70 -8.94 -1.85
C TYR A 61 5.92 -9.67 -2.41
N GLN A 62 6.20 -10.86 -1.88
CA GLN A 62 7.30 -11.70 -2.36
C GLN A 62 7.24 -11.95 -3.87
N LYS A 63 6.04 -12.22 -4.41
CA LYS A 63 5.78 -12.45 -5.85
C LYS A 63 6.05 -11.22 -6.74
N ARG A 64 6.25 -10.03 -6.16
CA ARG A 64 6.51 -8.77 -6.89
C ARG A 64 7.97 -8.36 -6.89
N LEU A 65 8.83 -9.05 -6.14
CA LEU A 65 10.27 -8.84 -6.21
C LEU A 65 10.78 -9.21 -7.60
N LYS A 66 11.64 -8.36 -8.15
CA LYS A 66 12.27 -8.54 -9.47
C LYS A 66 13.77 -8.28 -9.35
N PHE A 67 14.55 -9.14 -10.00
CA PHE A 67 16.01 -9.08 -10.00
C PHE A 67 16.48 -8.89 -11.44
N ASP A 68 16.49 -7.64 -11.88
CA ASP A 68 16.93 -7.27 -13.23
C ASP A 68 18.46 -7.28 -13.32
N GLY A 69 19.00 -7.66 -14.48
CA GLY A 69 20.45 -7.68 -14.72
C GLY A 69 21.19 -8.87 -14.09
N LEU A 70 20.48 -9.82 -13.49
CA LEU A 70 21.01 -11.10 -13.01
C LEU A 70 20.40 -12.27 -13.78
N PRO A 71 21.20 -13.29 -14.17
CA PRO A 71 20.68 -14.59 -14.60
C PRO A 71 19.75 -15.18 -13.55
N ALA A 72 18.73 -15.94 -13.97
CA ALA A 72 17.75 -16.53 -13.06
C ALA A 72 18.39 -17.47 -12.03
N GLU A 73 19.50 -18.12 -12.39
CA GLU A 73 20.27 -19.01 -11.53
C GLU A 73 21.00 -18.26 -10.40
N GLN A 74 21.13 -16.93 -10.53
CA GLN A 74 21.74 -16.05 -9.54
C GLN A 74 20.70 -15.24 -8.76
N HIS A 75 19.40 -15.49 -8.98
CA HIS A 75 18.36 -14.86 -8.16
C HIS A 75 18.49 -15.37 -6.72
N PRO A 76 18.40 -14.48 -5.72
CA PRO A 76 18.55 -14.90 -4.33
C PRO A 76 17.40 -15.82 -3.93
N ALA A 77 17.71 -16.81 -3.10
CA ALA A 77 16.68 -17.55 -2.40
C ALA A 77 15.92 -16.58 -1.48
N LEU A 78 14.61 -16.50 -1.65
CA LEU A 78 13.75 -15.67 -0.81
C LEU A 78 13.32 -16.46 0.43
N PRO A 79 13.24 -15.83 1.61
CA PRO A 79 12.70 -16.49 2.81
C PRO A 79 11.23 -16.86 2.61
N GLU A 80 10.73 -17.78 3.42
CA GLU A 80 9.30 -18.08 3.46
C GLU A 80 8.54 -16.82 3.90
N GLY A 81 7.56 -16.41 3.08
CA GLY A 81 6.69 -15.27 3.38
C GLY A 81 5.44 -15.70 4.14
N GLU A 82 4.76 -14.73 4.74
CA GLU A 82 3.44 -14.95 5.34
C GLU A 82 2.35 -14.85 4.27
N ALA A 83 1.34 -15.74 4.34
CA ALA A 83 0.15 -15.61 3.51
C ALA A 83 -0.61 -14.34 3.91
N HIS A 84 -0.90 -13.49 2.93
CA HIS A 84 -1.60 -12.23 3.13
C HIS A 84 -2.67 -12.05 2.07
N SER A 85 -3.86 -11.65 2.49
CA SER A 85 -5.00 -11.40 1.61
C SER A 85 -5.43 -9.94 1.74
N ASP A 86 -5.52 -9.26 0.62
CA ASP A 86 -5.92 -7.86 0.57
C ASP A 86 -6.76 -7.55 -0.68
N GLU A 87 -7.29 -6.33 -0.73
CA GLU A 87 -8.15 -5.86 -1.82
C GLU A 87 -7.38 -5.61 -3.14
N PHE A 88 -6.05 -5.57 -3.13
CA PHE A 88 -5.22 -5.23 -4.29
C PHE A 88 -4.79 -6.48 -5.06
N PHE A 89 -4.47 -7.57 -4.36
CA PHE A 89 -3.94 -8.78 -4.99
C PHE A 89 -4.60 -10.09 -4.54
N GLY A 90 -5.56 -10.06 -3.60
CA GLY A 90 -6.16 -11.27 -3.06
C GLY A 90 -5.13 -12.11 -2.30
N ASP A 91 -5.28 -13.44 -2.34
CA ASP A 91 -4.40 -14.43 -1.67
C ASP A 91 -3.05 -14.72 -2.41
#